data_AF-A0A0J7KSS9-F1
#
_entry.id   AF-A0A0J7KSS9-F1
#
_cell.length_a   1.000
_cell.length_b   1.000
_cell.length_c   1.000
_cell.angle_alpha   90.00
_cell.angle_beta   90.00
_cell.angle_gamma   90.00
#
_symmetry.space_group_name_H-M   'P 1'
#
loop_
_entity.id
_entity.type
_entity.pdbx_description
1 polymer ?
#
loop_
_entity_poly.entity_id
_entity_poly.type
_entity_poly.pdbx_seq_one_letter_code
_entity_poly.pdbx_strand_id
1 'polypeptide(L)'
;MIIHIDSGLGQIRLGSSLWQMLRRNGPHKKHKPSKNPFNGQPFMKGVVLKTIIKKPKKPNSANRKCVIVRLSSGREMTAYVPGIGHNLQEHNIVLCRVGRLRDVPGVKIKCVRGKYDLPHVAKRE
;
A
#
# COMPACT_ATOMS: atom_id res chain seq x y z
N MET A 1 49.98 56.88 6.02
CA MET A 1 48.58 57.35 5.94
C MET A 1 47.93 56.54 4.81
N ILE A 2 46.82 55.84 5.10
CA ILE A 2 45.95 55.08 4.18
C ILE A 2 46.57 53.75 3.70
N ILE A 3 46.58 52.65 4.47
CA ILE A 3 45.49 51.63 4.58
C ILE A 3 44.34 51.80 3.61
N HIS A 4 44.20 50.94 2.58
CA HIS A 4 42.89 50.54 2.07
C HIS A 4 42.93 49.26 1.17
N ILE A 5 42.26 48.21 1.68
CA ILE A 5 41.49 47.13 1.01
C ILE A 5 42.23 46.01 0.26
N ASP A 6 42.78 45.10 1.06
CA ASP A 6 42.69 43.67 0.78
C ASP A 6 41.22 43.21 0.69
N SER A 7 40.94 42.10 0.01
CA SER A 7 39.66 41.37 -0.13
C SER A 7 38.67 41.74 -1.27
N GLY A 8 38.93 41.21 -2.47
CA GLY A 8 37.90 41.10 -3.53
C GLY A 8 37.80 39.75 -4.23
N LEU A 9 38.81 38.88 -4.10
CA LEU A 9 38.89 37.58 -4.80
C LEU A 9 39.01 36.38 -3.84
N GLY A 10 38.66 36.58 -2.57
CA GLY A 10 38.75 35.57 -1.51
C GLY A 10 37.48 34.74 -1.28
N GLN A 11 36.40 34.95 -2.05
CA GLN A 11 35.11 34.26 -1.83
C GLN A 11 34.90 33.07 -2.78
N ILE A 12 35.99 32.40 -3.19
CA ILE A 12 35.96 31.08 -3.85
C ILE A 12 36.30 29.97 -2.83
N ARG A 13 36.54 30.33 -1.55
CA ARG A 13 36.68 29.34 -0.47
C ARG A 13 35.30 28.88 0.00
N LEU A 14 35.10 27.57 -0.13
CA LEU A 14 34.05 26.73 0.45
C LEU A 14 32.73 26.67 -0.34
N GLY A 15 32.75 25.88 -1.42
CA GLY A 15 31.79 24.76 -1.56
C GLY A 15 30.30 25.07 -1.61
N SER A 16 29.90 26.30 -1.92
CA SER A 16 28.54 26.82 -1.67
C SER A 16 27.95 27.58 -2.85
N SER A 17 28.43 27.36 -4.08
CA SER A 17 27.66 27.87 -5.22
C SER A 17 26.30 27.16 -5.23
N LEU A 18 25.22 27.89 -5.47
CA LEU A 18 23.86 27.34 -5.65
C LEU A 18 23.88 26.18 -6.68
N TRP A 19 24.79 26.31 -7.64
CA TRP A 19 25.12 25.31 -8.65
C TRP A 19 25.80 24.04 -8.10
N GLN A 20 26.69 24.17 -7.12
CA GLN A 20 27.32 23.05 -6.39
C GLN A 20 26.36 22.39 -5.39
N MET A 21 25.42 23.15 -4.80
CA MET A 21 24.29 22.59 -4.03
C MET A 21 23.37 21.73 -4.90
N LEU A 22 22.99 22.23 -6.09
CA LEU A 22 22.16 21.47 -7.04
C LEU A 22 22.84 20.17 -7.49
N ARG A 23 24.18 20.17 -7.63
CA ARG A 23 24.99 19.03 -8.08
C ARG A 23 25.35 18.02 -6.98
N ARG A 24 25.59 18.45 -5.73
CA ARG A 24 25.98 17.55 -4.63
C ARG A 24 24.78 16.87 -3.98
N ASN A 25 23.75 17.64 -3.64
CA ASN A 25 22.57 17.17 -2.91
C ASN A 25 21.37 18.00 -3.37
N GLY A 26 20.70 17.56 -4.44
CA GLY A 26 19.42 18.15 -4.87
C GLY A 26 18.39 18.23 -3.72
N PRO A 27 17.24 18.90 -3.93
CA PRO A 27 16.29 19.16 -2.85
C PRO A 27 15.95 17.90 -2.05
N HIS A 28 16.00 18.01 -0.72
CA HIS A 28 15.80 16.89 0.20
C HIS A 28 14.49 16.15 -0.11
N LYS A 29 14.60 14.94 -0.66
CA LYS A 29 13.45 14.08 -0.96
C LYS A 29 13.00 13.40 0.32
N LYS A 30 11.85 13.80 0.85
CA LYS A 30 11.24 13.13 2.02
C LYS A 30 10.98 11.66 1.70
N HIS A 31 11.40 10.77 2.60
CA HIS A 31 11.12 9.34 2.49
C HIS A 31 9.60 9.11 2.59
N LYS A 32 9.04 8.36 1.63
CA LYS A 32 7.62 8.02 1.62
C LYS A 32 7.41 6.75 2.45
N PRO A 33 6.45 6.71 3.39
CA PRO A 33 6.18 5.50 4.15
C PRO A 33 5.74 4.37 3.21
N SER A 34 6.04 3.13 3.61
CA SER A 34 5.67 1.96 2.81
C SER A 34 4.15 1.91 2.62
N LYS A 35 3.71 1.56 1.41
CA LYS A 35 2.27 1.43 1.09
C LYS A 35 1.68 0.10 1.57
N ASN A 36 2.46 -0.70 2.30
CA ASN A 36 2.06 -2.03 2.73
C ASN A 36 1.07 -1.93 3.91
N PRO A 37 -0.15 -2.49 3.78
CA PRO A 37 -1.11 -2.51 4.89
C PRO A 37 -0.69 -3.38 6.09
N PHE A 38 0.25 -4.31 5.90
CA PHE A 38 0.70 -5.28 6.91
C PHE A 38 2.06 -4.94 7.53
N ASN A 39 2.46 -3.67 7.51
CA ASN A 39 3.71 -3.20 8.15
C ASN A 39 4.96 -3.99 7.71
N GLY A 40 5.02 -4.45 6.47
CA GLY A 40 6.16 -5.22 5.92
C GLY A 40 5.94 -6.72 5.82
N GLN A 41 4.91 -7.28 6.48
CA GLN A 41 4.61 -8.71 6.40
C GLN A 41 3.98 -9.09 5.04
N PRO A 42 4.27 -10.30 4.51
CA PRO A 42 3.70 -10.76 3.24
C PRO A 42 2.24 -11.21 3.37
N PHE A 43 1.90 -11.85 4.48
CA PHE A 43 0.57 -12.38 4.77
C PHE A 43 0.14 -12.03 6.19
N MET A 44 -1.16 -11.97 6.42
CA MET A 44 -1.74 -11.74 7.73
C MET A 44 -3.03 -12.55 7.89
N LYS A 45 -3.21 -13.18 9.06
CA LYS A 45 -4.43 -13.88 9.42
C LYS A 45 -5.51 -12.86 9.80
N GLY A 46 -6.77 -13.15 9.47
CA GLY A 46 -7.89 -12.33 9.89
C GLY A 46 -9.16 -13.13 10.08
N VAL A 47 -10.09 -12.56 10.85
CA VAL A 47 -11.44 -13.08 11.06
C VAL A 47 -12.41 -12.24 10.23
N VAL A 48 -13.32 -12.88 9.52
CA VAL A 48 -14.36 -12.21 8.73
C VAL A 48 -15.42 -11.63 9.68
N LEU A 49 -15.68 -10.33 9.57
CA LEU A 49 -16.74 -9.64 10.28
C LEU A 49 -18.04 -9.69 9.50
N LYS A 50 -17.99 -9.35 8.20
CA LYS A 50 -19.16 -9.38 7.31
C LYS A 50 -18.78 -9.54 5.86
N THR A 51 -19.66 -10.17 5.09
CA THR A 51 -19.54 -10.26 3.62
C THR A 51 -20.22 -9.05 2.96
N ILE A 52 -19.54 -8.44 1.99
CA ILE A 52 -20.04 -7.22 1.32
C ILE A 52 -19.79 -7.27 -0.19
N ILE A 53 -20.67 -6.65 -0.96
CA ILE A 53 -20.50 -6.49 -2.40
C ILE A 53 -20.11 -5.04 -2.68
N LYS A 54 -18.94 -4.82 -3.30
CA LYS A 54 -18.49 -3.48 -3.71
C LYS A 54 -18.60 -3.31 -5.23
N LYS A 55 -19.14 -2.17 -5.65
CA LYS A 55 -19.15 -1.75 -7.07
C LYS A 55 -17.78 -1.13 -7.44
N PRO A 56 -17.25 -1.41 -8.64
CA PRO A 56 -16.03 -0.80 -9.14
C PRO A 56 -16.25 0.66 -9.54
N LYS A 57 -15.15 1.38 -9.81
CA LYS A 57 -15.20 2.68 -10.48
C LYS A 57 -15.66 2.52 -11.93
N LYS A 58 -16.41 3.52 -12.42
CA LYS A 58 -16.61 3.75 -13.86
C LYS A 58 -15.22 3.76 -14.54
N PRO A 59 -14.99 3.12 -15.70
CA PRO A 59 -15.93 2.61 -16.73
C PRO A 59 -16.52 1.22 -16.48
N ASN A 60 -16.06 0.49 -15.47
CA ASN A 60 -16.45 -0.89 -15.26
C ASN A 60 -17.76 -0.99 -14.46
N SER A 61 -18.57 -2.02 -14.73
CA SER A 61 -19.77 -2.35 -13.97
C SER A 61 -19.76 -3.83 -13.59
N ALA A 62 -19.55 -4.14 -12.32
CA ALA A 62 -19.52 -5.52 -11.82
C ALA A 62 -19.81 -5.56 -10.32
N ASN A 63 -20.14 -6.75 -9.81
CA ASN A 63 -20.25 -6.99 -8.37
C ASN A 63 -18.97 -7.67 -7.87
N ARG A 64 -18.11 -6.92 -7.17
CA ARG A 64 -16.89 -7.50 -6.57
C ARG A 64 -17.22 -8.05 -5.19
N LYS A 65 -17.08 -9.37 -5.05
CA LYS A 65 -17.25 -10.10 -3.79
C LYS A 65 -16.10 -9.74 -2.85
N CYS A 66 -16.43 -9.06 -1.76
CA CYS A 66 -15.49 -8.57 -0.77
C CYS A 66 -15.93 -9.01 0.63
N VAL A 67 -15.00 -8.95 1.58
CA VAL A 67 -15.27 -9.22 2.99
C VAL A 67 -14.61 -8.13 3.83
N ILE A 68 -15.24 -7.75 4.93
CA ILE A 68 -14.58 -6.97 5.98
C ILE A 68 -13.92 -7.96 6.92
N VAL A 69 -12.62 -7.79 7.12
CA VAL A 69 -11.80 -8.65 7.98
C VAL A 69 -11.19 -7.83 9.09
N ARG A 70 -11.22 -8.39 10.30
CA ARG A 70 -10.39 -7.94 11.41
C ARG A 70 -9.09 -8.71 11.36
N LEU A 71 -8.01 -8.01 11.05
CA LEU A 71 -6.67 -8.60 10.97
C LEU A 71 -6.14 -8.90 12.37
N SER A 72 -5.15 -9.79 12.47
CA SER A 72 -4.43 -10.06 13.72
C SER A 72 -3.77 -8.82 14.31
N SER A 73 -3.47 -7.80 13.50
CA SER A 73 -2.98 -6.50 13.96
C SER A 73 -4.06 -5.62 14.60
N GLY A 74 -5.30 -6.12 14.77
CA GLY A 74 -6.46 -5.39 15.29
C GLY A 74 -7.12 -4.44 14.29
N ARG A 75 -6.53 -4.23 13.10
CA ARG A 75 -7.06 -3.30 12.09
C ARG A 75 -8.16 -3.95 11.28
N GLU A 76 -9.23 -3.19 11.02
CA GLU A 76 -10.30 -3.59 10.13
C GLU A 76 -10.01 -3.15 8.70
N MET A 77 -10.13 -4.07 7.76
CA MET A 77 -9.85 -3.81 6.35
C MET A 77 -10.83 -4.55 5.45
N THR A 78 -11.08 -4.00 4.25
CA THR A 78 -11.81 -4.74 3.22
C THR A 78 -10.85 -5.59 2.40
N ALA A 79 -11.11 -6.90 2.34
CA ALA A 79 -10.40 -7.83 1.47
C ALA A 79 -11.27 -8.28 0.29
N TYR A 80 -10.64 -8.42 -0.87
CA TYR A 80 -11.26 -9.01 -2.05
C TYR A 80 -11.12 -10.53 -2.03
N VAL A 81 -12.20 -11.25 -2.34
CA VAL A 81 -12.19 -12.71 -2.47
C VAL A 81 -11.97 -13.06 -3.94
N PRO A 82 -10.84 -13.68 -4.32
CA PRO A 82 -10.58 -14.04 -5.70
C PRO A 82 -11.36 -15.29 -6.13
N GLY A 83 -11.56 -15.42 -7.44
CA GLY A 83 -12.25 -16.56 -8.06
C GLY A 83 -13.77 -16.42 -8.10
N ILE A 84 -14.43 -17.52 -8.50
CA ILE A 84 -15.88 -17.60 -8.67
C ILE A 84 -16.48 -18.33 -7.47
N GLY A 85 -17.48 -17.71 -6.84
CA GLY A 85 -18.19 -18.27 -5.68
C GLY A 85 -17.34 -18.30 -4.40
N HIS A 86 -17.93 -18.04 -3.24
CA HIS A 86 -17.27 -18.25 -1.95
C HIS A 86 -18.34 -18.57 -0.89
N ASN A 87 -17.98 -19.38 0.10
CA ASN A 87 -18.84 -19.75 1.21
C ASN A 87 -18.29 -19.16 2.53
N LEU A 88 -17.85 -17.90 2.51
CA LEU A 88 -17.38 -17.25 3.74
C LEU A 88 -18.58 -16.72 4.48
N GLN A 89 -18.61 -16.98 5.78
CA GLN A 89 -19.58 -16.46 6.72
C GLN A 89 -18.86 -15.57 7.74
N GLU A 90 -19.63 -14.97 8.64
CA GLU A 90 -19.07 -14.26 9.79
C GLU A 90 -18.30 -15.25 10.68
N HIS A 91 -17.25 -14.76 11.35
CA HIS A 91 -16.32 -15.55 12.19
C HIS A 91 -15.39 -16.52 11.45
N ASN A 92 -15.56 -16.73 10.15
CA ASN A 92 -14.59 -17.53 9.39
C ASN A 92 -13.20 -16.90 9.42
N ILE A 93 -12.19 -17.76 9.44
CA ILE A 93 -10.79 -17.42 9.45
C ILE A 93 -10.27 -17.44 8.01
N VAL A 94 -9.56 -16.39 7.63
CA VAL A 94 -8.96 -16.25 6.29
C VAL A 94 -7.51 -15.79 6.37
N LEU A 95 -6.73 -16.19 5.36
CA LEU A 95 -5.40 -15.65 5.13
C LEU A 95 -5.49 -14.52 4.11
N CYS A 96 -4.99 -13.34 4.47
CA CYS A 96 -4.95 -12.18 3.61
C CYS A 96 -3.53 -11.93 3.11
N ARG A 97 -3.40 -11.50 1.86
CA ARG A 97 -2.16 -11.03 1.25
C ARG A 97 -2.29 -9.60 0.76
N VAL A 98 -1.15 -8.93 0.62
CA VAL A 98 -1.11 -7.60 0.01
C VAL A 98 -1.47 -7.70 -1.46
N GLY A 99 -2.43 -6.89 -1.91
CA GLY A 99 -2.87 -6.91 -3.29
C GLY A 99 -3.96 -5.88 -3.55
N ARG A 100 -3.60 -4.76 -4.17
CA ARG A 100 -4.59 -3.76 -4.54
C ARG A 100 -5.52 -4.29 -5.63
N LEU A 101 -6.83 -4.13 -5.43
CA LEU A 101 -7.79 -4.26 -6.51
C LEU A 101 -7.83 -2.93 -7.27
N ARG A 102 -7.53 -2.96 -8.58
CA ARG A 102 -7.42 -1.73 -9.38
C ARG A 102 -8.75 -1.01 -9.50
N ASP A 103 -9.83 -1.77 -9.67
CA ASP A 103 -11.16 -1.24 -9.98
C ASP A 103 -11.88 -0.64 -8.77
N VAL A 104 -11.69 -1.20 -7.58
CA VAL A 104 -12.42 -0.78 -6.36
C VAL A 104 -11.48 0.04 -5.47
N PRO A 105 -11.80 1.31 -5.19
CA PRO A 105 -11.01 2.11 -4.27
C PRO A 105 -11.07 1.55 -2.85
N GLY A 106 -9.98 1.69 -2.11
CA GLY A 106 -9.92 1.28 -0.70
C GLY A 106 -9.65 -0.22 -0.48
N VAL A 107 -9.78 -1.07 -1.51
CA VAL A 107 -9.46 -2.50 -1.40
C VAL A 107 -7.97 -2.74 -1.70
N LYS A 108 -7.18 -2.84 -0.63
CA LYS A 108 -5.71 -2.98 -0.70
C LYS A 108 -5.21 -4.41 -0.47
N ILE A 109 -6.08 -5.30 0.00
CA ILE A 109 -5.75 -6.68 0.38
C ILE A 109 -6.66 -7.66 -0.35
N LYS A 110 -6.15 -8.88 -0.56
CA LYS A 110 -6.88 -10.00 -1.17
C LYS A 110 -6.81 -11.21 -0.25
N CYS A 111 -7.87 -12.00 -0.19
CA CYS A 111 -7.82 -13.29 0.47
C CYS A 111 -7.01 -14.29 -0.38
N VAL A 112 -6.34 -15.22 0.28
CA VAL A 112 -5.66 -16.36 -0.34
C VAL A 112 -6.64 -17.52 -0.43
N ARG A 113 -6.67 -18.20 -1.58
CA ARG A 113 -7.47 -19.41 -1.82
C ARG A 113 -6.71 -20.64 -1.37
N GLY A 114 -7.43 -21.65 -0.88
CA GLY A 114 -6.86 -22.92 -0.46
C GLY A 114 -6.25 -22.91 0.94
N LYS A 115 -6.64 -21.96 1.80
CA LYS A 115 -6.13 -21.87 3.18
C LYS A 115 -7.23 -21.43 4.15
N TYR A 116 -7.21 -22.02 5.35
CA TYR A 116 -8.25 -21.88 6.38
C TYR A 116 -9.64 -22.17 5.78
N ASP A 117 -10.64 -21.35 6.08
CA ASP A 117 -12.04 -21.59 5.71
C ASP A 117 -12.35 -21.16 4.26
N LEU A 118 -11.32 -20.88 3.47
CA LEU A 118 -11.44 -20.41 2.10
C LEU A 118 -10.92 -21.51 1.15
N PRO A 119 -11.79 -22.44 0.71
CA PRO A 119 -11.39 -23.57 -0.11
C PRO A 119 -10.96 -23.14 -1.52
N HIS A 120 -10.31 -24.06 -2.23
CA HIS A 120 -10.02 -23.90 -3.66
C HIS A 120 -11.29 -23.64 -4.46
N VAL A 121 -11.14 -23.01 -5.63
CA VAL A 121 -12.28 -22.76 -6.52
C VAL A 121 -12.74 -24.11 -7.08
N ALA A 122 -14.05 -24.39 -6.98
CA ALA A 122 -14.62 -25.60 -7.55
C ALA A 122 -14.33 -25.64 -9.07
N LYS A 123 -13.85 -26.79 -9.55
CA LYS A 123 -13.69 -27.04 -10.98
C LYS A 123 -15.10 -27.09 -11.58
N ARG A 124 -15.31 -26.33 -12.65
CA ARG A 124 -16.52 -26.47 -13.47
C ARG A 124 -16.16 -27.43 -14.59
N GLU A 125 -16.97 -28.47 -14.73
CA GLU A 125 -16.99 -29.35 -15.91
C GLU A 125 -17.75 -28.68 -17.05
#